data_AF-A0A2D4GHX0-F1
#
_entry.id   AF-A0A2D4GHX0-F1
#
_cell.length_a   1.000
_cell.length_b   1.000
_cell.length_c   1.000
_cell.angle_alpha   90.00
_cell.angle_beta   90.00
_cell.angle_gamma   90.00
#
_symmetry.space_group_name_H-M   'P 1'
#
loop_
_entity.id
_entity.type
_entity.pdbx_description
1 polymer ?
#
loop_
_entity_poly.entity_id
_entity_poly.type
_entity_poly.pdbx_seq_one_letter_code
_entity_poly.pdbx_strand_id
1 'polypeptide(L)'
;MMDVLAVSMVLLIGITIHAVQAEEPVNYAPHLTSEEMEGKITTSTFVLQQPNCVFNKVVSPTDQIWLVVGFSEAVNSFKNPKSPKDLPYQSFAMNHFYMTLNVTVSSYTCPENPNHIAILRVGAETKCVMDLWWTDCNGPLPGPGPYRVKFLAMNST
;
A
#
# COMPACT_ATOMS: atom_id res chain seq x y z
N MET A 1 -64.53 7.09 -31.35
CA MET A 1 -63.20 7.36 -31.91
C MET A 1 -62.23 6.82 -30.87
N MET A 2 -61.51 5.75 -31.23
CA MET A 2 -60.56 5.04 -30.37
C MET A 2 -59.37 5.94 -30.05
N ASP A 3 -58.88 5.91 -28.83
CA ASP A 3 -57.46 6.08 -28.56
C ASP A 3 -57.01 5.13 -27.45
N VAL A 4 -56.03 4.31 -27.82
CA VAL A 4 -55.35 3.29 -27.03
C VAL A 4 -54.20 3.98 -26.31
N LEU A 5 -54.13 3.92 -24.97
CA LEU A 5 -52.91 4.33 -24.25
C LEU A 5 -52.52 3.33 -23.16
N ALA A 6 -51.60 2.47 -23.57
CA ALA A 6 -50.39 2.01 -22.88
C ALA A 6 -50.52 1.50 -21.43
N VAL A 7 -50.42 0.17 -21.29
CA VAL A 7 -50.01 -0.51 -20.06
C VAL A 7 -48.55 -0.11 -19.78
N SER A 8 -48.33 0.79 -18.80
CA SER A 8 -46.98 1.13 -18.33
C SER A 8 -46.41 -0.05 -17.55
N MET A 9 -45.46 -0.76 -18.16
CA MET A 9 -44.63 -1.76 -17.48
C MET A 9 -43.60 -1.03 -16.61
N VAL A 10 -43.87 -0.93 -15.31
CA VAL A 10 -42.94 -0.32 -14.35
C VAL A 10 -41.72 -1.25 -14.20
N LEU A 11 -40.60 -0.85 -14.80
CA LEU A 11 -39.30 -1.50 -14.62
C LEU A 11 -38.73 -1.04 -13.26
N LEU A 12 -38.74 -1.90 -12.25
CA LEU A 12 -38.01 -1.66 -11.00
C LEU A 12 -36.51 -1.73 -11.26
N ILE A 13 -35.86 -0.58 -11.40
CA ILE A 13 -34.40 -0.46 -11.41
C ILE A 13 -33.93 -0.63 -9.96
N GLY A 14 -33.53 -1.84 -9.60
CA GLY A 14 -32.87 -2.13 -8.33
C GLY A 14 -31.50 -1.47 -8.30
N ILE A 15 -31.40 -0.32 -7.62
CA ILE A 15 -30.11 0.31 -7.35
C ILE A 15 -29.44 -0.51 -6.25
N THR A 16 -28.56 -1.43 -6.62
CA THR A 16 -27.63 -2.05 -5.66
C THR A 16 -26.64 -0.98 -5.24
N ILE A 17 -26.95 -0.27 -4.15
CA ILE A 17 -25.98 0.55 -3.43
C ILE A 17 -24.98 -0.45 -2.84
N HIS A 18 -23.92 -0.73 -3.60
CA HIS A 18 -22.73 -1.34 -3.02
C HIS A 18 -22.21 -0.31 -2.03
N ALA A 19 -22.43 -0.57 -0.74
CA ALA A 19 -21.84 0.20 0.32
C ALA A 19 -20.32 0.17 0.08
N VAL A 20 -19.75 1.32 -0.31
CA VAL A 20 -18.32 1.54 -0.26
C VAL A 20 -17.97 1.39 1.21
N GLN A 21 -17.41 0.25 1.61
CA GLN A 21 -16.76 0.12 2.91
C GLN A 21 -15.70 1.21 2.96
N ALA A 22 -15.95 2.25 3.77
CA ALA A 22 -14.92 3.20 4.12
C ALA A 22 -13.83 2.40 4.84
N GLU A 23 -12.65 2.29 4.23
CA GLU A 23 -11.45 1.78 4.90
C GLU A 23 -11.23 2.64 6.15
N GLU A 24 -11.46 2.08 7.33
CA GLU A 24 -11.26 2.80 8.58
C GLU A 24 -9.74 3.02 8.77
N PRO A 25 -9.26 4.27 8.83
CA PRO A 25 -7.82 4.53 8.88
C PRO A 25 -7.25 4.10 10.22
N VAL A 26 -6.22 3.24 10.18
CA VAL A 26 -5.44 2.89 11.37
C VAL A 26 -4.67 4.12 11.82
N ASN A 27 -4.74 4.46 13.11
CA ASN A 27 -3.99 5.59 13.69
C ASN A 27 -2.50 5.25 13.81
N TYR A 28 -1.79 5.27 12.69
CA TYR A 28 -0.35 5.04 12.60
C TYR A 28 0.27 5.86 11.48
N ALA A 29 1.35 6.58 11.79
CA ALA A 29 2.14 7.32 10.83
C ALA A 29 3.50 6.62 10.64
N PRO A 30 3.80 6.08 9.43
CA PRO A 30 5.13 5.58 9.12
C PRO A 30 6.17 6.69 9.28
N HIS A 31 7.30 6.35 9.89
CA HIS A 31 8.39 7.29 10.13
C HIS A 31 9.72 6.58 9.97
N LEU A 32 10.76 7.37 9.66
CA LEU A 32 12.13 6.88 9.72
C LEU A 32 12.40 6.39 11.14
N THR A 33 13.08 5.26 11.24
CA THR A 33 13.54 4.70 12.53
C THR A 33 14.21 5.77 13.41
N SER A 34 14.07 5.71 14.72
CA SER A 34 14.84 6.54 15.65
C SER A 34 16.28 6.06 15.85
N GLU A 35 16.58 4.82 15.46
CA GLU A 35 17.86 4.18 15.75
C GLU A 35 19.03 4.84 15.01
N GLU A 36 20.19 4.78 15.67
CA GLU A 36 21.47 5.13 15.08
C GLU A 36 21.95 3.95 14.24
N MET A 37 21.91 4.13 12.92
CA MET A 37 22.36 3.12 11.97
C MET A 37 23.08 3.78 10.81
N GLU A 38 24.16 3.14 10.37
CA GLU A 38 24.81 3.51 9.13
C GLU A 38 23.86 3.32 7.94
N GLY A 39 23.87 4.28 7.02
CA GLY A 39 23.03 4.21 5.83
C GLY A 39 21.53 4.18 6.13
N LYS A 40 21.08 4.88 7.20
CA LYS A 40 19.67 5.11 7.52
C LYS A 40 18.90 5.79 6.39
N ILE A 41 19.57 6.69 5.67
CA ILE A 41 19.13 7.26 4.39
C ILE A 41 20.34 7.23 3.46
N THR A 42 20.14 6.76 2.24
CA THR A 42 21.10 6.83 1.14
C THR A 42 20.42 7.43 -0.09
N THR A 43 21.15 7.57 -1.18
CA THR A 43 20.57 8.00 -2.47
C THR A 43 19.49 7.05 -2.98
N SER A 44 19.48 5.78 -2.57
CA SER A 44 18.57 4.77 -3.11
C SER A 44 17.76 4.02 -2.06
N THR A 45 17.96 4.29 -0.77
CA THR A 45 17.29 3.57 0.31
C THR A 45 16.98 4.47 1.49
N PHE A 46 15.99 4.09 2.29
CA PHE A 46 15.82 4.61 3.64
C PHE A 46 15.27 3.53 4.57
N VAL A 47 15.38 3.76 5.87
CA VAL A 47 14.96 2.78 6.88
C VAL A 47 13.81 3.32 7.74
N LEU A 48 12.69 2.59 7.71
CA LEU A 48 11.52 2.81 8.55
C LEU A 48 11.58 1.95 9.80
N GLN A 49 10.94 2.41 10.88
CA GLN A 49 10.55 1.50 11.95
C GLN A 49 9.43 0.57 11.48
N GLN A 50 9.51 -0.72 11.81
CA GLN A 50 8.42 -1.64 11.47
C GLN A 50 7.13 -1.28 12.23
N PRO A 51 5.96 -1.39 11.57
CA PRO A 51 4.64 -1.15 12.17
C PRO A 51 4.19 -2.30 13.09
N ASN A 52 5.04 -2.71 14.03
CA ASN A 52 4.73 -3.76 14.99
C ASN A 52 3.53 -3.36 15.88
N CYS A 53 2.65 -4.31 16.19
CA CYS A 53 1.40 -4.09 16.94
C CYS A 53 0.37 -3.17 16.27
N VAL A 54 0.54 -2.77 15.01
CA VAL A 54 -0.37 -1.80 14.35
C VAL A 54 -1.61 -2.48 13.77
N PHE A 55 -1.45 -3.65 13.13
CA PHE A 55 -2.51 -4.25 12.29
C PHE A 55 -3.36 -5.33 12.99
N ASN A 56 -2.86 -5.92 14.08
CA ASN A 56 -3.42 -7.14 14.71
C ASN A 56 -4.87 -7.05 15.20
N LYS A 57 -5.45 -5.85 15.31
CA LYS A 57 -6.83 -5.63 15.80
C LYS A 57 -7.79 -5.09 14.74
N VAL A 58 -7.28 -4.72 13.56
CA VAL A 58 -8.02 -3.92 12.57
C VAL A 58 -7.97 -4.52 11.16
N VAL A 59 -7.11 -5.50 10.95
CA VAL A 59 -6.89 -6.18 9.66
C VAL A 59 -7.12 -7.68 9.83
N SER A 60 -7.64 -8.38 8.81
CA SER A 60 -7.77 -9.84 8.86
C SER A 60 -6.39 -10.50 8.93
N PRO A 61 -6.20 -11.58 9.72
CA PRO A 61 -4.93 -12.30 9.76
C PRO A 61 -4.45 -12.85 8.40
N THR A 62 -5.37 -13.01 7.45
CA THR A 62 -5.09 -13.50 6.09
C THR A 62 -4.71 -12.37 5.11
N ASP A 63 -5.01 -11.12 5.45
CA ASP A 63 -4.69 -10.00 4.57
C ASP A 63 -3.17 -9.84 4.46
N GLN A 64 -2.75 -9.38 3.28
CA GLN A 64 -1.39 -8.96 3.04
C GLN A 64 -1.25 -7.48 3.32
N ILE A 65 -0.17 -7.13 4.02
CA ILE A 65 0.24 -5.76 4.23
C ILE A 65 1.23 -5.39 3.13
N TRP A 66 1.01 -4.24 2.54
CA TRP A 66 1.81 -3.67 1.47
C TRP A 66 2.32 -2.29 1.87
N LEU A 67 3.50 -1.92 1.38
CA LEU A 67 4.01 -0.56 1.46
C LEU A 67 3.89 0.11 0.09
N VAL A 68 3.13 1.20 0.03
CA VAL A 68 3.18 2.15 -1.08
C VAL A 68 4.32 3.11 -0.83
N VAL A 69 5.18 3.29 -1.82
CA VAL A 69 6.24 4.29 -1.84
C VAL A 69 5.97 5.24 -3.01
N GLY A 70 6.05 6.55 -2.76
CA GLY A 70 5.78 7.55 -3.78
C GLY A 70 6.60 8.82 -3.63
N PHE A 71 6.74 9.55 -4.74
CA PHE A 71 7.31 10.90 -4.69
C PHE A 71 6.41 11.83 -3.89
N SER A 72 7.00 12.68 -3.04
CA SER A 72 6.21 13.58 -2.19
C SER A 72 5.34 14.55 -2.97
N GLU A 73 5.78 14.97 -4.16
CA GLU A 73 5.03 15.87 -5.04
C GLU A 73 3.80 15.22 -5.68
N ALA A 74 3.80 13.89 -5.82
CA ALA A 74 2.73 13.16 -6.46
C ALA A 74 1.58 12.80 -5.52
N VAL A 75 1.72 12.94 -4.19
CA VAL A 75 0.74 12.39 -3.22
C VAL A 75 -0.70 12.89 -3.42
N ASN A 76 -0.89 14.10 -3.95
CA ASN A 76 -2.22 14.64 -4.24
C ASN A 76 -2.95 13.91 -5.38
N SER A 77 -2.22 13.22 -6.26
CA SER A 77 -2.79 12.41 -7.34
C SER A 77 -2.98 10.94 -6.95
N PHE A 78 -2.52 10.53 -5.76
CA PHE A 78 -2.59 9.14 -5.34
C PHE A 78 -4.04 8.64 -5.26
N LYS A 79 -4.27 7.44 -5.81
CA LYS A 79 -5.50 6.67 -5.69
C LYS A 79 -5.15 5.30 -5.14
N ASN A 80 -5.95 4.80 -4.20
CA ASN A 80 -5.76 3.45 -3.69
C ASN A 80 -5.82 2.45 -4.86
N PRO A 81 -4.79 1.60 -5.03
CA PRO A 81 -4.76 0.57 -6.05
C PRO A 81 -5.79 -0.52 -5.75
N LYS A 82 -6.32 -1.18 -6.79
CA LYS A 82 -7.23 -2.32 -6.64
C LYS A 82 -6.47 -3.62 -6.47
N SER A 83 -5.25 -3.68 -7.03
CA SER A 83 -4.35 -4.81 -6.90
C SER A 83 -2.89 -4.36 -6.81
N PRO A 84 -1.98 -5.16 -6.21
CA PRO A 84 -0.55 -4.86 -6.21
C PRO A 84 0.05 -4.74 -7.61
N LYS A 85 -0.53 -5.44 -8.60
CA LYS A 85 -0.12 -5.39 -10.01
C LYS A 85 -0.42 -4.04 -10.67
N ASP A 86 -1.22 -3.18 -10.04
CA ASP A 86 -1.54 -1.85 -10.56
C ASP A 86 -0.36 -0.88 -10.38
N LEU A 87 0.55 -1.16 -9.43
CA LEU A 87 1.68 -0.29 -9.07
C LEU A 87 3.00 -1.07 -8.97
N PRO A 88 3.47 -1.76 -10.03
CA PRO A 88 4.74 -2.47 -10.01
C PRO A 88 5.92 -1.50 -9.98
N TYR A 89 7.03 -1.90 -9.35
CA TYR A 89 8.26 -1.10 -9.26
C TYR A 89 8.76 -0.61 -10.63
N GLN A 90 8.66 -1.44 -11.67
CA GLN A 90 9.12 -1.12 -13.03
C GLN A 90 8.42 0.10 -13.63
N SER A 91 7.23 0.44 -13.13
CA SER A 91 6.47 1.62 -13.55
C SER A 91 6.71 2.86 -12.69
N PHE A 92 7.54 2.78 -11.64
CA PHE A 92 7.67 3.83 -10.62
C PHE A 92 8.05 5.19 -11.19
N ALA A 93 8.96 5.23 -12.18
CA ALA A 93 9.37 6.48 -12.82
C ALA A 93 8.22 7.21 -13.53
N MET A 94 7.23 6.47 -14.04
CA MET A 94 6.09 7.02 -14.79
C MET A 94 4.86 7.20 -13.90
N ASN A 95 4.58 6.23 -13.03
CA ASN A 95 3.41 6.24 -12.16
C ASN A 95 3.63 7.03 -10.87
N HIS A 96 4.87 7.39 -10.56
CA HIS A 96 5.29 8.11 -9.34
C HIS A 96 5.01 7.39 -8.01
N PHE A 97 4.49 6.17 -8.08
CA PHE A 97 4.23 5.27 -6.96
C PHE A 97 4.59 3.84 -7.36
N TYR A 98 5.00 3.05 -6.37
CA TYR A 98 5.03 1.59 -6.48
C TYR A 98 4.62 0.94 -5.17
N MET A 99 4.20 -0.32 -5.24
CA MET A 99 3.88 -1.16 -4.09
C MET A 99 4.91 -2.26 -3.91
N THR A 100 5.23 -2.55 -2.66
CA THR A 100 6.20 -3.59 -2.30
C THR A 100 5.91 -4.17 -0.91
N LEU A 101 6.76 -5.10 -0.46
CA LEU A 101 6.78 -5.67 0.89
C LEU A 101 5.48 -6.37 1.28
N ASN A 102 5.02 -7.23 0.37
CA ASN A 102 3.91 -8.16 0.51
C ASN A 102 4.16 -9.13 1.66
N VAL A 103 3.70 -8.77 2.85
CA VAL A 103 3.90 -9.60 4.06
C VAL A 103 2.60 -9.80 4.79
N THR A 104 2.46 -10.95 5.45
CA THR A 104 1.31 -11.24 6.30
C THR A 104 1.30 -10.33 7.53
N VAL A 105 0.12 -10.13 8.12
CA VAL A 105 -0.05 -9.42 9.41
C VAL A 105 0.86 -10.00 10.51
N SER A 106 1.11 -11.31 10.49
CA SER A 106 2.00 -12.00 11.45
C SER A 106 3.48 -11.61 11.33
N SER A 107 3.88 -10.89 10.29
CA SER A 107 5.25 -10.35 10.17
C SER A 107 5.47 -9.10 11.02
N TYR A 108 4.39 -8.48 11.53
CA TYR A 108 4.44 -7.26 12.36
C TYR A 108 3.91 -7.52 13.77
N THR A 109 4.44 -8.57 14.42
CA THR A 109 4.08 -8.95 15.78
C THR A 109 4.59 -7.95 16.80
N CYS A 110 3.93 -7.93 17.97
CA CYS A 110 4.45 -7.20 19.10
C CYS A 110 5.76 -7.83 19.58
N PRO A 111 6.84 -7.04 19.74
CA PRO A 111 8.09 -7.58 20.24
C PRO A 111 7.90 -8.03 21.70
N GLU A 112 8.48 -9.17 22.06
CA GLU A 112 8.48 -9.67 23.45
C GLU A 112 9.25 -8.72 24.39
N ASN A 113 10.31 -8.12 23.86
CA ASN A 113 11.09 -7.09 24.53
C ASN A 113 10.84 -5.74 23.85
N PRO A 114 10.26 -4.74 24.53
CA PRO A 114 9.98 -3.43 23.95
C PRO A 114 11.24 -2.67 23.49
N ASN A 115 12.42 -3.08 23.95
CA ASN A 115 13.71 -2.52 23.52
C ASN A 115 14.25 -3.16 22.23
N HIS A 116 13.62 -4.23 21.73
CA HIS A 116 14.01 -4.82 20.45
C HIS A 116 13.43 -3.98 19.31
N ILE A 117 14.31 -3.37 18.52
CA ILE A 117 13.89 -2.61 17.34
C ILE A 117 13.87 -3.50 16.10
N ALA A 118 12.74 -3.50 15.41
CA ALA A 118 12.61 -4.09 14.10
C ALA A 118 12.52 -2.99 13.03
N ILE A 119 13.29 -3.13 11.96
CA ILE A 119 13.43 -2.13 10.91
C ILE A 119 12.96 -2.66 9.56
N LEU A 120 12.56 -1.74 8.68
CA LEU A 120 12.14 -2.03 7.33
C LEU A 120 12.94 -1.13 6.38
N ARG A 121 13.81 -1.73 5.57
CA ARG A 121 14.62 -1.00 4.59
C ARG A 121 13.88 -0.92 3.26
N VAL A 122 13.54 0.28 2.83
CA VAL A 122 12.94 0.55 1.53
C VAL A 122 14.04 0.69 0.48
N GLY A 123 13.85 0.08 -0.68
CA GLY A 123 14.76 0.12 -1.82
C GLY A 123 15.92 -0.88 -1.80
N ALA A 124 15.81 -1.95 -1.00
CA ALA A 124 16.93 -2.87 -0.76
C ALA A 124 17.21 -3.86 -1.90
N GLU A 125 16.28 -4.07 -2.83
CA GLU A 125 16.37 -5.15 -3.81
C GLU A 125 16.88 -4.65 -5.16
N THR A 126 18.21 -4.66 -5.34
CA THR A 126 18.84 -4.18 -6.59
C THR A 126 18.46 -5.00 -7.83
N LYS A 127 18.02 -6.25 -7.65
CA LYS A 127 17.56 -7.13 -8.74
C LYS A 127 16.27 -6.64 -9.40
N CYS A 128 15.47 -5.80 -8.75
CA CYS A 128 14.22 -5.26 -9.32
C CYS A 128 14.43 -4.50 -10.63
N VAL A 129 15.63 -3.94 -10.83
CA VAL A 129 15.98 -3.21 -12.05
C VAL A 129 16.07 -4.15 -13.26
N MET A 130 16.43 -5.42 -13.05
CA MET A 130 16.64 -6.40 -14.10
C MET A 130 15.48 -7.39 -14.25
N ASP A 131 14.81 -7.72 -13.15
CA ASP A 131 13.68 -8.64 -13.15
C ASP A 131 12.35 -7.88 -13.31
N LEU A 132 11.83 -7.88 -14.54
CA LEU A 132 10.59 -7.17 -14.88
C LEU A 132 9.31 -7.93 -14.47
N TRP A 133 9.44 -9.18 -14.02
CA TRP A 133 8.30 -10.04 -13.67
C TRP A 133 8.02 -10.02 -12.16
N TRP A 134 8.97 -9.55 -11.36
CA TRP A 134 8.82 -9.40 -9.93
C TRP A 134 8.03 -8.13 -9.60
N THR A 135 6.71 -8.26 -9.46
CA THR A 135 5.79 -7.12 -9.34
C THR A 135 5.74 -6.47 -7.95
N ASP A 136 6.07 -7.19 -6.89
CA ASP A 136 6.09 -6.71 -5.49
C ASP A 136 7.49 -6.34 -4.98
N CYS A 137 8.42 -6.14 -5.91
CA CYS A 137 9.84 -5.93 -5.66
C CYS A 137 10.14 -4.59 -4.94
N ASN A 138 11.01 -4.64 -3.94
CA ASN A 138 11.46 -3.51 -3.09
C ASN A 138 12.64 -2.78 -3.75
N GLY A 139 12.42 -2.28 -4.96
CA GLY A 139 13.49 -1.78 -5.81
C GLY A 139 14.08 -0.44 -5.39
N PRO A 140 15.35 -0.17 -5.75
CA PRO A 140 16.10 1.00 -5.30
C PRO A 140 15.42 2.31 -5.72
N LEU A 141 15.47 3.31 -4.84
CA LEU A 141 14.92 4.63 -5.14
C LEU A 141 15.81 5.35 -6.17
N PRO A 142 15.23 6.13 -7.11
CA PRO A 142 15.97 6.77 -8.18
C PRO A 142 16.83 7.97 -7.72
N GLY A 143 16.66 8.45 -6.49
CA GLY A 143 17.40 9.59 -5.96
C GLY A 143 17.09 9.83 -4.47
N PRO A 144 17.61 10.92 -3.87
CA PRO A 144 17.51 11.18 -2.44
C PRO A 144 16.09 11.57 -1.96
N GLY A 145 15.13 11.75 -2.87
CA GLY A 145 13.75 12.12 -2.55
C GLY A 145 13.44 13.62 -2.66
N PRO A 146 12.39 14.12 -1.98
CA PRO A 146 11.69 13.50 -0.84
C PRO A 146 10.61 12.46 -1.23
N TYR A 147 10.46 11.43 -0.41
CA TYR A 147 9.44 10.38 -0.57
C TYR A 147 8.38 10.40 0.55
N ARG A 148 7.20 9.88 0.23
CA ARG A 148 6.13 9.57 1.18
C ARG A 148 5.78 8.09 1.07
N VAL A 149 5.33 7.52 2.17
CA VAL A 149 4.93 6.12 2.24
C VAL A 149 3.59 5.95 2.96
N LYS A 150 2.87 4.89 2.61
CA LYS A 150 1.61 4.49 3.24
C LYS A 150 1.52 2.97 3.28
N PHE A 151 1.10 2.39 4.40
CA PHE A 151 0.75 0.97 4.44
C PHE A 151 -0.69 0.76 3.96
N LEU A 152 -0.90 -0.31 3.19
CA LEU A 152 -2.22 -0.77 2.77
C LEU A 152 -2.40 -2.23 3.22
N ALA A 153 -3.56 -2.56 3.77
CA ALA A 153 -3.97 -3.94 3.96
C ALA A 153 -4.87 -4.33 2.78
N MET A 154 -4.56 -5.46 2.13
CA MET A 154 -5.33 -5.96 0.99
C MET A 154 -5.63 -7.44 1.20
N ASN A 155 -6.86 -7.84 0.87
CA ASN A 155 -7.26 -9.22 0.95
C ASN A 155 -6.42 -10.09 0.00
N SER A 156 -5.95 -11.24 0.49
CA SER A 156 -5.40 -12.31 -0.32
C SER A 156 -6.53 -13.05 -1.05
N THR A 157 -7.24 -12.38 -1.96
CA THR A 157 -8.22 -13.07 -2.83
C THR A 157 -7.56 -14.11 -3.70
#